data_AF-A0A351WGX9-F1
#
_entry.id   AF-A0A351WGX9-F1
#
_cell.length_a   1.000
_cell.length_b   1.000
_cell.length_c   1.000
_cell.angle_alpha   90.00
_cell.angle_beta   90.00
_cell.angle_gamma   90.00
#
_symmetry.space_group_name_H-M   'P 1'
#
loop_
_entity.id
_entity.type
_entity.pdbx_description
1 polymer ?
#
loop_
_entity_poly.entity_id
_entity_poly.type
_entity_poly.pdbx_seq_one_letter_code
_entity_poly.pdbx_strand_id
1 'polypeptide(L)'
;MRGFDISFLGSSLISAYWNGAATYYRGLIRSLHERGHRVTFYEPDAYERRQHRDIPDPGWARVVVYEPQWKTAHRMLRQAADESDVLVKASGVGVLDRELEMGMLDEQRPGQIVIFWDVDAPVTLDRVLNDPTDAFASLISQYDAILTYGGGTPVIVLNISRHSMAQYGYSPATRLFEAAGAGACMISDAWEGIDRFIEPDKEILVAESGEQVLGYLEELTETQGRRIGLAARRRVLAEHTYAHRAEQVEQTLAKL
;
A
#
# COMPACT_ATOMS: atom_id res chain seq x y z
N MET A 1 10.34 -27.10 2.17
CA MET A 1 11.38 -26.22 1.60
C MET A 1 12.35 -25.84 2.71
N ARG A 2 13.61 -25.53 2.40
CA ARG A 2 14.54 -24.96 3.39
C ARG A 2 14.01 -23.59 3.82
N GLY A 3 13.94 -23.33 5.12
CA GLY A 3 13.60 -22.02 5.65
C GLY A 3 14.74 -21.03 5.47
N PHE A 4 14.38 -19.79 5.15
CA PHE A 4 15.33 -18.68 5.02
C PHE A 4 15.44 -17.88 6.32
N ASP A 5 16.62 -17.31 6.56
CA ASP A 5 16.84 -16.27 7.57
C ASP A 5 16.52 -14.90 6.96
N ILE A 6 15.60 -14.16 7.59
CA ILE A 6 15.09 -12.88 7.10
C ILE A 6 15.34 -11.79 8.14
N SER A 7 16.10 -10.77 7.76
CA SER A 7 16.29 -9.55 8.53
C SER A 7 15.31 -8.49 8.05
N PHE A 8 14.35 -8.13 8.91
CA PHE A 8 13.24 -7.23 8.58
C PHE A 8 13.35 -5.92 9.36
N LEU A 9 13.63 -4.81 8.67
CA LEU A 9 13.72 -3.49 9.27
C LEU A 9 12.37 -2.77 9.14
N GLY A 10 11.76 -2.38 10.26
CA GLY A 10 10.45 -1.74 10.27
C GLY A 10 10.23 -0.80 11.46
N SER A 11 9.10 -0.10 11.45
CA SER A 11 8.77 0.96 12.44
C SER A 11 8.63 0.44 13.88
N SER A 12 7.89 -0.64 14.08
CA SER A 12 7.87 -1.47 15.30
C SER A 12 7.00 -2.71 15.11
N LEU A 13 7.41 -3.84 15.68
CA LEU A 13 6.63 -5.07 15.75
C LEU A 13 5.84 -5.15 17.07
N ILE A 14 6.44 -4.70 18.16
CA ILE A 14 5.94 -4.89 19.54
C ILE A 14 5.03 -3.76 20.03
N SER A 15 4.80 -2.73 19.21
CA SER A 15 3.92 -1.61 19.53
C SER A 15 3.14 -1.13 18.30
N ALA A 16 1.81 -1.09 18.44
CA ALA A 16 0.91 -0.44 17.48
C ALA A 16 0.73 1.07 17.75
N TYR A 17 1.41 1.64 18.74
CA TYR A 17 1.29 3.06 19.10
C TYR A 17 1.81 3.94 17.96
N TRP A 18 0.92 4.74 17.36
CA TRP A 18 1.17 5.52 16.14
C TRP A 18 1.85 4.70 15.04
N ASN A 19 1.44 3.44 14.88
CA ASN A 19 2.04 2.48 13.95
C ASN A 19 0.98 1.56 13.36
N GLY A 20 0.33 2.02 12.29
CA GLY A 20 -0.70 1.23 11.59
C GLY A 20 -0.19 -0.07 10.97
N ALA A 21 1.11 -0.15 10.65
CA ALA A 21 1.72 -1.31 10.01
C ALA A 21 1.97 -2.48 10.99
N ALA A 22 1.92 -2.26 12.32
CA ALA A 22 2.22 -3.28 13.32
C ALA A 22 1.39 -4.57 13.14
N THR A 23 0.08 -4.42 12.91
CA THR A 23 -0.84 -5.56 12.72
C THR A 23 -0.51 -6.35 11.46
N TYR A 24 -0.14 -5.66 10.39
CA TYR A 24 0.30 -6.28 9.15
C TYR A 24 1.60 -7.06 9.33
N TYR A 25 2.64 -6.46 9.94
CA TYR A 25 3.89 -7.15 10.23
C TYR A 25 3.67 -8.43 11.03
N ARG A 26 2.83 -8.37 12.06
CA ARG A 26 2.49 -9.54 12.89
C ARG A 26 1.88 -10.67 12.06
N GLY A 27 0.91 -10.37 11.20
CA GLY A 27 0.28 -11.36 10.33
C GLY A 27 1.26 -11.97 9.33
N LEU A 28 2.03 -11.12 8.65
CA LEU A 28 3.02 -11.52 7.66
C LEU A 28 4.11 -12.39 8.28
N ILE A 29 4.75 -11.92 9.34
CA ILE A 29 5.91 -12.57 9.93
C ILE A 29 5.52 -13.89 10.62
N ARG A 30 4.36 -13.93 11.30
CA ARG A 30 3.83 -15.19 11.81
C ARG A 30 3.59 -16.21 10.69
N SER A 31 3.03 -15.76 9.57
CA SER A 31 2.81 -16.61 8.40
C SER A 31 4.10 -17.12 7.76
N LEU A 32 5.17 -16.32 7.77
CA LEU A 32 6.51 -16.72 7.34
C LEU A 32 7.11 -17.75 8.31
N HIS A 33 6.96 -17.54 9.61
CA HIS A 33 7.39 -18.48 10.63
C HIS A 33 6.72 -19.85 10.49
N GLU A 34 5.40 -19.88 10.29
CA GLU A 34 4.63 -21.10 10.06
C GLU A 34 5.07 -21.86 8.80
N ARG A 35 5.71 -21.18 7.84
CA ARG A 35 6.31 -21.75 6.63
C ARG A 35 7.78 -22.18 6.81
N GLY A 36 8.33 -22.03 8.01
CA GLY A 36 9.68 -22.44 8.40
C GLY A 36 10.75 -21.37 8.27
N HIS A 37 10.40 -20.12 7.93
CA HIS A 37 11.36 -19.02 7.89
C HIS A 37 11.67 -18.51 9.30
N ARG A 38 12.87 -17.96 9.49
CA ARG A 38 13.29 -17.32 10.74
C ARG A 38 13.40 -15.83 10.51
N VAL A 39 12.69 -15.02 11.30
CA VAL A 39 12.67 -13.57 11.13
C VAL A 39 13.31 -12.89 12.34
N THR A 40 14.28 -12.02 12.07
CA THR A 40 14.78 -11.02 13.03
C THR A 40 14.21 -9.67 12.61
N PHE A 41 13.35 -9.10 13.45
CA PHE A 41 12.77 -7.78 13.26
C PHE A 41 13.60 -6.73 13.97
N TYR A 42 14.11 -5.77 13.21
CA TYR A 42 14.87 -4.64 13.71
C TYR A 42 13.96 -3.41 13.77
N GLU A 43 13.81 -2.84 14.96
CA GLU A 43 12.99 -1.65 15.18
C GLU A 43 13.79 -0.55 15.92
N PRO A 44 13.58 0.72 15.58
CA PRO A 44 14.24 1.83 16.25
C PRO A 44 13.62 2.11 17.63
N ASP A 45 14.45 2.56 18.58
CA ASP A 45 13.96 3.19 19.81
C ASP A 45 13.49 4.62 19.51
N ALA A 46 12.26 4.75 19.01
CA ALA A 46 11.68 6.02 18.56
C ALA A 46 10.18 6.11 18.91
N TYR A 47 9.66 7.36 18.94
CA TYR A 47 8.23 7.67 19.10
C TYR A 47 7.55 7.06 20.33
N GLU A 48 8.32 6.85 21.40
CA GLU A 48 7.86 6.25 22.65
C GLU A 48 7.22 4.85 22.50
N ARG A 49 7.49 4.15 21.39
CA ARG A 49 6.85 2.86 21.08
C ARG A 49 7.25 1.77 22.06
N ARG A 50 8.47 1.85 22.61
CA ARG A 50 8.95 0.93 23.63
C ARG A 50 8.19 1.08 24.95
N GLN A 51 7.84 2.31 25.33
CA GLN A 51 7.02 2.59 26.51
C GLN A 51 5.57 2.13 26.29
N HIS A 52 5.08 2.20 25.05
CA HIS A 52 3.75 1.78 24.64
C HIS A 52 3.73 0.40 23.98
N ARG A 53 4.52 -0.54 24.51
CA ARG A 53 4.55 -1.93 24.08
C ARG A 53 3.20 -2.60 24.36
N ASP A 54 2.60 -3.22 23.34
CA ASP A 54 1.27 -3.84 23.42
C ASP A 54 1.28 -5.38 23.33
N ILE A 55 2.42 -5.99 22.97
CA ILE A 55 2.62 -7.46 22.98
C ILE A 55 3.98 -7.86 23.58
N PRO A 56 4.13 -9.04 24.24
CA PRO A 56 5.44 -9.58 24.63
C PRO A 56 6.27 -10.00 23.41
N ASP A 57 7.54 -10.38 23.62
CA ASP A 57 8.41 -10.80 22.52
C ASP A 57 7.81 -12.09 21.93
N PRO A 58 7.48 -12.10 20.64
CA PRO A 58 6.77 -13.23 20.06
C PRO A 58 7.71 -14.44 19.87
N GLY A 59 7.20 -15.65 20.10
CA GLY A 59 7.96 -16.88 19.79
C GLY A 59 8.21 -17.11 18.29
N TRP A 60 7.57 -16.32 17.42
CA TRP A 60 7.66 -16.43 15.96
C TRP A 60 8.62 -15.41 15.31
N ALA A 61 9.24 -14.52 16.09
CA ALA A 61 10.27 -13.60 15.59
C ALA A 61 11.22 -13.14 16.70
N ARG A 62 12.50 -12.93 16.37
CA ARG A 62 13.44 -12.23 17.25
C ARG A 62 13.27 -10.73 17.07
N VAL A 63 13.16 -9.95 18.14
CA VAL A 63 13.08 -8.48 18.07
C VAL A 63 14.41 -7.89 18.53
N VAL A 64 14.96 -6.97 17.73
CA VAL A 64 16.18 -6.24 18.04
C VAL A 64 15.88 -4.75 17.99
N VAL A 65 16.00 -4.09 19.13
CA VAL A 65 15.85 -2.63 19.23
C VAL A 65 17.20 -1.98 18.99
N TYR A 66 17.26 -0.97 18.12
CA TYR A 66 18.48 -0.19 17.87
C TYR A 66 18.27 1.30 18.16
N GLU A 67 19.35 1.97 18.55
CA GLU A 67 19.37 3.41 18.78
C GLU A 67 19.33 4.14 17.41
N PRO A 68 18.45 5.13 17.20
CA PRO A 68 18.19 5.73 15.89
C PRO A 68 19.28 6.76 15.46
N GLN A 69 20.54 6.41 15.62
CA GLN A 69 21.68 7.17 15.08
C GLN A 69 22.44 6.31 14.08
N TRP A 70 22.87 6.96 12.99
CA TRP A 70 23.47 6.27 11.84
C TRP A 70 24.61 5.32 12.22
N LYS A 71 25.53 5.72 13.12
CA LYS A 71 26.63 4.85 13.55
C LYS A 71 26.16 3.52 14.16
N THR A 72 25.07 3.56 14.92
CA THR A 72 24.48 2.37 15.56
C THR A 72 23.64 1.59 14.56
N ALA A 73 22.80 2.28 13.79
CA ALA A 73 21.96 1.68 12.74
C ALA A 73 22.81 1.00 11.64
N HIS A 74 23.90 1.61 11.20
CA HIS A 74 24.82 1.02 10.22
C HIS A 74 25.49 -0.26 10.75
N ARG A 75 25.85 -0.30 12.03
CA ARG A 75 26.40 -1.53 12.65
C ARG A 75 25.34 -2.62 12.75
N MET A 76 24.12 -2.25 13.12
CA MET A 76 22.96 -3.14 13.13
C MET A 76 22.71 -3.70 11.72
N LEU A 77 22.78 -2.85 10.70
CA LEU A 77 22.57 -3.22 9.31
C LEU A 77 23.61 -4.22 8.80
N ARG A 78 24.89 -4.00 9.15
CA ARG A 78 25.96 -4.98 8.87
C ARG A 78 25.67 -6.33 9.49
N GLN A 79 25.25 -6.35 10.75
CA GLN A 79 24.87 -7.57 11.44
C GLN A 79 23.65 -8.24 10.78
N ALA A 80 22.64 -7.45 10.42
CA ALA A 80 21.44 -7.91 9.74
C ALA A 80 21.79 -8.58 8.39
N ALA A 81 22.75 -8.01 7.65
CA ALA A 81 23.25 -8.56 6.39
C ALA A 81 24.07 -9.84 6.59
N ASP A 82 24.88 -9.93 7.64
CA ASP A 82 25.72 -11.10 7.94
C ASP A 82 24.91 -12.33 8.40
N GLU A 83 23.75 -12.11 9.02
CA GLU A 83 22.93 -13.16 9.65
C GLU A 83 21.72 -13.60 8.79
N SER A 84 21.54 -13.09 7.57
CA SER A 84 20.32 -13.35 6.78
C SER A 84 20.55 -13.74 5.33
N ASP A 85 19.64 -14.55 4.78
CA ASP A 85 19.53 -14.82 3.35
C ASP A 85 18.74 -13.70 2.62
N VAL A 86 17.88 -12.99 3.36
CA VAL A 86 17.00 -11.94 2.84
C VAL A 86 17.02 -10.70 3.74
N LEU A 87 17.26 -9.55 3.14
CA LEU A 87 17.15 -8.23 3.74
C LEU A 87 15.84 -7.58 3.31
N VAL A 88 15.04 -7.10 4.27
CA VAL A 88 13.77 -6.40 4.00
C VAL A 88 13.78 -5.04 4.68
N LYS A 89 13.53 -3.97 3.91
CA LYS A 89 13.33 -2.61 4.43
C LYS A 89 11.88 -2.21 4.24
N ALA A 90 11.15 -1.98 5.32
CA ALA A 90 9.81 -1.41 5.22
C ALA A 90 9.86 0.09 4.91
N SER A 91 8.89 0.60 4.15
CA SER A 91 8.71 2.05 4.04
C SER A 91 8.28 2.67 5.38
N GLY A 92 8.58 3.95 5.58
CA GLY A 92 8.11 4.70 6.75
C GLY A 92 8.55 4.12 8.09
N VAL A 93 9.82 3.71 8.24
CA VAL A 93 10.37 3.35 9.55
C VAL A 93 10.25 4.55 10.51
N GLY A 94 10.36 5.76 9.96
CA GLY A 94 10.20 7.05 10.63
C GLY A 94 11.53 7.64 11.11
N VAL A 95 12.61 6.87 11.08
CA VAL A 95 13.95 7.31 11.42
C VAL A 95 14.95 6.74 10.43
N LEU A 96 15.88 7.59 9.97
CA LEU A 96 16.96 7.22 9.06
C LEU A 96 16.46 6.52 7.78
N ASP A 97 15.24 6.82 7.31
CA ASP A 97 14.62 6.11 6.18
C ASP A 97 15.53 6.13 4.93
N ARG A 98 16.08 7.30 4.59
CA ARG A 98 17.00 7.47 3.47
C ARG A 98 18.28 6.65 3.66
N GLU A 99 18.89 6.73 4.83
CA GLU A 99 20.14 6.04 5.14
C GLU A 99 19.97 4.52 5.15
N LEU A 100 18.82 4.02 5.65
CA LEU A 100 18.47 2.61 5.59
C LEU A 100 18.18 2.16 4.16
N GLU A 101 17.49 2.98 3.35
CA GLU A 101 17.22 2.69 1.94
C GLU A 101 18.50 2.48 1.11
N MET A 102 19.51 3.32 1.33
CA MET A 102 20.81 3.19 0.67
C MET A 102 21.64 2.06 1.31
N GLY A 103 21.71 2.03 2.64
CA GLY A 103 22.56 1.11 3.37
C GLY A 103 22.22 -0.36 3.13
N MET A 104 20.95 -0.70 2.89
CA MET A 104 20.53 -2.08 2.61
C MET A 104 21.18 -2.62 1.33
N LEU A 105 21.39 -1.75 0.34
CA LEU A 105 22.05 -2.08 -0.93
C LEU A 105 23.57 -2.09 -0.75
N ASP A 106 24.12 -1.13 -0.01
CA ASP A 106 25.56 -1.04 0.27
C ASP A 106 26.08 -2.25 1.08
N GLU A 107 25.27 -2.77 2.01
CA GLU A 107 25.64 -3.89 2.88
C GLU A 107 25.18 -5.26 2.36
N GLN A 108 24.56 -5.33 1.18
CA GLN A 108 24.15 -6.60 0.59
C GLN A 108 25.34 -7.56 0.41
N ARG A 109 25.14 -8.84 0.77
CA ARG A 109 26.13 -9.92 0.51
C ARG A 109 25.85 -10.60 -0.83
N PRO A 110 26.88 -11.14 -1.52
CA PRO A 110 26.66 -11.86 -2.78
C PRO A 110 25.65 -13.01 -2.62
N GLY A 111 24.58 -12.97 -3.42
CA GLY A 111 23.50 -13.97 -3.40
C GLY A 111 22.38 -13.71 -2.38
N GLN A 112 22.46 -12.63 -1.59
CA GLN A 112 21.39 -12.18 -0.70
C GLN A 112 20.30 -11.46 -1.49
N ILE A 113 19.04 -11.67 -1.12
CA ILE A 113 17.90 -10.95 -1.73
C ILE A 113 17.61 -9.70 -0.90
N VAL A 114 17.45 -8.54 -1.54
CA VAL A 114 17.09 -7.27 -0.90
C VAL A 114 15.73 -6.79 -1.38
N ILE A 115 14.79 -6.63 -0.44
CA ILE A 115 13.39 -6.29 -0.71
C ILE A 115 13.04 -4.96 -0.06
N PHE A 116 12.39 -4.09 -0.81
CA PHE A 116 11.68 -2.94 -0.25
C PHE A 116 10.21 -3.32 -0.03
N TRP A 117 9.74 -3.27 1.21
CA TRP A 117 8.36 -3.61 1.58
C TRP A 117 7.56 -2.35 1.86
N ASP A 118 6.85 -1.87 0.87
CA ASP A 118 6.12 -0.62 0.93
C ASP A 118 4.78 -0.78 1.67
N VAL A 119 4.77 -0.32 2.92
CA VAL A 119 3.58 -0.27 3.78
C VAL A 119 2.86 1.08 3.68
N ASP A 120 3.24 1.95 2.75
CA ASP A 120 2.54 3.20 2.43
C ASP A 120 2.88 3.67 1.01
N ALA A 121 2.46 2.88 0.03
CA ALA A 121 2.76 3.14 -1.38
C ALA A 121 2.31 4.53 -1.89
N PRO A 122 1.16 5.09 -1.47
CA PRO A 122 0.80 6.45 -1.84
C PRO A 122 1.84 7.48 -1.40
N VAL A 123 2.36 7.40 -0.18
CA VAL A 123 3.39 8.33 0.32
C VAL A 123 4.72 8.13 -0.43
N THR A 124 5.12 6.88 -0.67
CA THR A 124 6.35 6.58 -1.42
C THR A 124 6.27 7.06 -2.87
N LEU A 125 5.11 6.88 -3.53
CA LEU A 125 4.92 7.34 -4.90
C LEU A 125 4.83 8.87 -4.97
N ASP A 126 4.15 9.51 -4.03
CA ASP A 126 4.06 10.97 -3.97
C ASP A 126 5.46 11.60 -3.88
N ARG A 127 6.31 11.15 -2.95
CA ARG A 127 7.68 11.67 -2.82
C ARG A 127 8.52 11.42 -4.08
N VAL A 128 8.47 10.21 -4.66
CA VAL A 128 9.30 9.86 -5.82
C VAL A 128 8.86 10.58 -7.10
N LEU A 129 7.54 10.76 -7.29
CA LEU A 129 7.01 11.38 -8.51
C LEU A 129 7.06 12.91 -8.46
N ASN A 130 6.93 13.50 -7.28
CA ASN A 130 6.86 14.95 -7.10
C ASN A 130 8.17 15.58 -6.63
N ASP A 131 9.17 14.80 -6.21
CA ASP A 131 10.54 15.27 -5.91
C ASP A 131 11.59 14.57 -6.79
N PRO A 132 12.06 15.23 -7.87
CA PRO A 132 13.12 14.70 -8.73
C PRO A 132 14.47 14.47 -8.03
N THR A 133 14.65 14.98 -6.80
CA THR A 133 15.87 14.82 -6.00
C THR A 133 15.75 13.74 -4.93
N ASP A 134 14.60 13.06 -4.82
CA ASP A 134 14.43 11.95 -3.88
C ASP A 134 15.42 10.82 -4.24
N ALA A 135 16.28 10.49 -3.27
CA ALA A 135 17.33 9.50 -3.46
C ALA A 135 16.77 8.12 -3.83
N PHE A 136 15.61 7.75 -3.27
CA PHE A 136 14.97 6.45 -3.46
C PHE A 136 14.59 6.20 -4.92
N ALA A 137 14.26 7.26 -5.69
CA ALA A 137 13.94 7.14 -7.11
C ALA A 137 15.03 6.38 -7.90
N SER A 138 16.31 6.64 -7.57
CA SER A 138 17.46 5.97 -8.20
C SER A 138 17.77 4.58 -7.63
N LEU A 139 17.23 4.25 -6.45
CA LEU A 139 17.44 2.98 -5.77
C LEU A 139 16.41 1.92 -6.18
N ILE A 140 15.22 2.33 -6.64
CA ILE A 140 14.11 1.42 -7.00
C ILE A 140 14.56 0.26 -7.89
N SER A 141 15.39 0.51 -8.90
CA SER A 141 15.86 -0.52 -9.84
C SER A 141 16.95 -1.44 -9.29
N GLN A 142 17.50 -1.13 -8.11
CA GLN A 142 18.57 -1.88 -7.44
C GLN A 142 18.03 -2.89 -6.43
N TYR A 143 16.79 -2.74 -5.97
CA TYR A 143 16.11 -3.75 -5.15
C TYR A 143 15.67 -4.94 -6.01
N ASP A 144 15.81 -6.15 -5.47
CA ASP A 144 15.39 -7.38 -6.16
C ASP A 144 13.86 -7.48 -6.26
N ALA A 145 13.15 -6.90 -5.29
CA ALA A 145 11.69 -6.81 -5.30
C ALA A 145 11.19 -5.58 -4.54
N ILE A 146 10.06 -5.04 -5.01
CA ILE A 146 9.22 -4.10 -4.27
C ILE A 146 7.89 -4.80 -4.01
N LEU A 147 7.54 -4.95 -2.73
CA LEU A 147 6.29 -5.56 -2.28
C LEU A 147 5.43 -4.50 -1.59
N THR A 148 4.11 -4.69 -1.56
CA THR A 148 3.19 -3.75 -0.86
C THR A 148 2.26 -4.52 0.08
N TYR A 149 1.36 -3.83 0.79
CA TYR A 149 0.27 -4.50 1.54
C TYR A 149 -0.53 -5.49 0.69
N GLY A 150 -0.70 -5.18 -0.60
CA GLY A 150 -1.32 -6.06 -1.58
C GLY A 150 -0.29 -6.86 -2.37
N GLY A 151 -0.69 -8.07 -2.77
CA GLY A 151 -0.04 -8.86 -3.81
C GLY A 151 -1.10 -9.44 -4.76
N GLY A 152 -0.70 -9.76 -5.99
CA GLY A 152 -1.58 -10.33 -7.01
C GLY A 152 -1.99 -9.36 -8.10
N THR A 153 -2.86 -9.82 -8.99
CA THR A 153 -3.45 -9.05 -10.10
C THR A 153 -4.13 -7.78 -9.56
N PRO A 154 -4.18 -6.66 -10.32
CA PRO A 154 -4.87 -5.44 -9.93
C PRO A 154 -6.22 -5.70 -9.26
N VAL A 155 -6.42 -5.12 -8.09
CA VAL A 155 -7.64 -5.31 -7.30
C VAL A 155 -8.83 -4.72 -8.06
N ILE A 156 -9.79 -5.58 -8.39
CA ILE A 156 -11.11 -5.16 -8.85
C ILE A 156 -11.91 -4.79 -7.60
N VAL A 157 -12.36 -3.54 -7.53
CA VAL A 157 -13.16 -3.05 -6.39
C VAL A 157 -14.62 -3.34 -6.67
N LEU A 158 -15.24 -4.18 -5.84
CA LEU A 158 -16.70 -4.33 -5.83
C LEU A 158 -17.33 -3.25 -4.95
N ASN A 159 -18.02 -2.29 -5.56
CA ASN A 159 -18.75 -1.24 -4.88
C ASN A 159 -20.25 -1.55 -4.89
N ILE A 160 -20.81 -1.92 -3.74
CA ILE A 160 -22.26 -2.12 -3.60
C ILE A 160 -22.85 -0.94 -2.83
N SER A 161 -23.76 -0.22 -3.46
CA SER A 161 -24.43 0.92 -2.86
C SER A 161 -25.40 0.48 -1.76
N ARG A 162 -25.65 1.36 -0.78
CA ARG A 162 -26.74 1.10 0.16
C ARG A 162 -28.06 1.05 -0.60
N HIS A 163 -28.96 0.15 -0.22
CA HIS A 163 -30.25 -0.03 -0.90
C HIS A 163 -30.99 1.28 -1.16
N SER A 164 -31.03 2.19 -0.17
CA SER A 164 -31.65 3.50 -0.34
C SER A 164 -30.99 4.37 -1.41
N MET A 165 -29.66 4.34 -1.54
CA MET A 165 -28.93 5.12 -2.54
C MET A 165 -29.21 4.59 -3.95
N ALA A 166 -29.18 3.27 -4.11
CA ALA A 166 -29.50 2.62 -5.38
C ALA A 166 -30.97 2.88 -5.78
N GLN A 167 -31.90 2.81 -4.83
CA GLN A 167 -33.32 3.04 -5.05
C GLN A 167 -33.63 4.47 -5.53
N TYR A 168 -32.98 5.48 -4.98
CA TYR A 168 -33.25 6.88 -5.36
C TYR A 168 -32.49 7.35 -6.60
N GLY A 169 -31.41 6.65 -6.98
CA GLY A 169 -30.56 7.06 -8.10
C GLY A 169 -29.84 8.39 -7.86
N TYR A 170 -28.97 8.76 -8.80
CA TYR A 170 -28.19 10.02 -8.80
C TYR A 170 -27.43 10.29 -7.47
N SER A 171 -27.20 9.25 -6.68
CA SER A 171 -26.67 9.32 -5.33
C SER A 171 -25.42 8.43 -5.22
N PRO A 172 -24.32 8.78 -5.90
CA PRO A 172 -23.11 7.98 -5.87
C PRO A 172 -22.48 7.98 -4.48
N ALA A 173 -21.96 6.83 -4.05
CA ALA A 173 -21.13 6.75 -2.85
C ALA A 173 -19.76 7.39 -3.09
N THR A 174 -19.18 8.02 -2.07
CA THR A 174 -17.84 8.63 -2.14
C THR A 174 -16.77 7.63 -2.61
N ARG A 175 -16.93 6.35 -2.24
CA ARG A 175 -16.05 5.23 -2.61
C ARG A 175 -15.91 5.02 -4.11
N LEU A 176 -16.95 5.35 -4.88
CA LEU A 176 -16.91 5.32 -6.34
C LEU A 176 -15.85 6.28 -6.89
N PHE A 177 -15.72 7.48 -6.30
CA PHE A 177 -14.73 8.46 -6.71
C PHE A 177 -13.34 8.16 -6.14
N GLU A 178 -13.25 7.63 -4.92
CA GLU A 178 -11.97 7.24 -4.29
C GLU A 178 -11.28 6.13 -5.10
N ALA A 179 -12.02 5.07 -5.44
CA ALA A 179 -11.49 3.94 -6.20
C ALA A 179 -11.19 4.33 -7.67
N ALA A 180 -12.05 5.14 -8.30
CA ALA A 180 -11.75 5.71 -9.61
C ALA A 180 -10.49 6.59 -9.59
N GLY A 181 -10.32 7.45 -8.57
CA GLY A 181 -9.16 8.33 -8.43
C GLY A 181 -7.85 7.57 -8.23
N ALA A 182 -7.92 6.42 -7.56
CA ALA A 182 -6.81 5.47 -7.44
C ALA A 182 -6.52 4.68 -8.75
N GLY A 183 -7.38 4.77 -9.76
CA GLY A 183 -7.23 4.06 -11.03
C GLY A 183 -7.56 2.58 -10.95
N ALA A 184 -8.33 2.16 -9.94
CA ALA A 184 -8.79 0.78 -9.81
C ALA A 184 -9.91 0.47 -10.81
N CYS A 185 -9.93 -0.76 -11.33
CA CYS A 185 -11.11 -1.25 -12.02
C CYS A 185 -12.22 -1.49 -11.00
N MET A 186 -13.44 -1.07 -11.29
CA MET A 186 -14.57 -1.20 -10.37
C MET A 186 -15.70 -1.97 -11.03
N ILE A 187 -16.37 -2.80 -10.23
CA ILE A 187 -17.69 -3.33 -10.51
C ILE A 187 -18.65 -2.65 -9.53
N SER A 188 -19.70 -1.99 -10.00
CA SER A 188 -20.73 -1.39 -9.16
C SER A 188 -22.08 -2.06 -9.38
N ASP A 189 -22.94 -2.04 -8.37
CA ASP A 189 -24.36 -2.32 -8.57
C ASP A 189 -25.01 -1.31 -9.53
N ALA A 190 -26.03 -1.75 -10.26
CA ALA A 190 -26.81 -0.91 -11.16
C ALA A 190 -27.75 0.03 -10.39
N TRP A 191 -27.71 1.32 -10.73
CA TRP A 191 -28.63 2.34 -10.22
C TRP A 191 -28.78 3.49 -11.22
N GLU A 192 -29.91 4.20 -11.15
CA GLU A 192 -30.26 5.23 -12.12
C GLU A 192 -29.31 6.44 -12.06
N GLY A 193 -28.77 6.85 -13.20
CA GLY A 193 -27.93 8.04 -13.32
C GLY A 193 -26.43 7.81 -13.11
N ILE A 194 -25.98 6.56 -12.98
CA ILE A 194 -24.54 6.22 -12.85
C ILE A 194 -23.70 6.75 -14.01
N ASP A 195 -24.26 6.71 -15.21
CA ASP A 195 -23.70 7.21 -16.47
C ASP A 195 -23.42 8.72 -16.47
N ARG A 196 -24.04 9.49 -15.55
CA ARG A 196 -23.77 10.92 -15.37
C ARG A 196 -22.44 11.19 -14.67
N PHE A 197 -21.91 10.21 -13.94
CA PHE A 197 -20.66 10.34 -13.20
C PHE A 197 -19.54 9.59 -13.90
N ILE A 198 -19.78 8.33 -14.27
CA ILE A 198 -18.79 7.43 -14.85
C ILE A 198 -19.46 6.59 -15.95
N GLU A 199 -18.85 6.49 -17.12
CA GLU A 199 -19.42 5.81 -18.28
C GLU A 199 -19.34 4.27 -18.14
N PRO A 200 -20.49 3.55 -18.13
CA PRO A 200 -20.49 2.08 -18.07
C PRO A 200 -19.70 1.43 -19.21
N ASP A 201 -19.11 0.27 -18.92
CA ASP A 201 -18.25 -0.58 -19.78
C ASP A 201 -16.93 0.06 -20.25
N LYS A 202 -16.78 1.38 -20.12
CA LYS A 202 -15.56 2.12 -20.47
C LYS A 202 -14.77 2.53 -19.24
N GLU A 203 -15.45 3.00 -18.21
CA GLU A 203 -14.86 3.57 -17.01
C GLU A 203 -15.32 2.84 -15.74
N ILE A 204 -16.41 2.06 -15.80
CA ILE A 204 -16.88 1.20 -14.72
C ILE A 204 -17.61 -0.02 -15.28
N LEU A 205 -17.53 -1.17 -14.61
CA LEU A 205 -18.39 -2.31 -14.91
C LEU A 205 -19.65 -2.23 -14.03
N VAL A 206 -20.83 -2.43 -14.60
CA VAL A 206 -22.09 -2.32 -13.86
C VAL A 206 -22.78 -3.67 -13.86
N ALA A 207 -23.08 -4.18 -12.67
CA ALA A 207 -23.74 -5.47 -12.48
C ALA A 207 -25.12 -5.30 -11.85
N GLU A 208 -26.12 -5.97 -12.43
CA GLU A 208 -27.49 -6.06 -11.92
C GLU A 208 -27.67 -7.27 -10.98
N SER A 209 -26.72 -8.21 -10.98
CA SER A 209 -26.81 -9.44 -10.20
C SER A 209 -25.43 -9.99 -9.82
N GLY A 210 -25.41 -10.88 -8.82
CA GLY A 210 -24.19 -11.61 -8.46
C GLY A 210 -23.66 -12.51 -9.57
N GLU A 211 -24.53 -13.01 -10.46
CA GLU A 211 -24.12 -13.81 -11.62
C GLU A 211 -23.31 -12.96 -12.63
N GLN A 212 -23.74 -11.71 -12.87
CA GLN A 212 -22.96 -10.79 -13.71
C GLN A 212 -21.63 -10.40 -13.06
N VAL A 213 -21.59 -10.23 -11.74
CA VAL A 213 -20.32 -10.02 -11.03
C VAL A 213 -19.36 -11.19 -11.28
N LEU A 214 -19.84 -12.43 -11.16
CA LEU A 214 -19.04 -13.62 -11.45
C LEU A 214 -18.57 -13.65 -12.91
N GLY A 215 -19.46 -13.37 -13.87
CA GLY A 215 -19.09 -13.28 -15.28
C GLY A 215 -17.96 -12.27 -15.54
N TYR A 216 -18.03 -11.09 -14.93
CA TYR A 216 -16.93 -10.12 -15.02
C TYR A 216 -15.64 -10.66 -14.40
N LEU A 217 -15.69 -11.33 -13.26
CA LEU A 217 -14.49 -11.88 -12.62
C LEU A 217 -13.84 -13.01 -13.44
N GLU A 218 -14.63 -13.77 -14.21
CA GLU A 218 -14.15 -14.86 -15.07
C GLU A 218 -13.58 -14.34 -16.39
N GLU A 219 -14.19 -13.32 -16.99
CA GLU A 219 -13.83 -12.83 -18.33
C GLU A 219 -12.82 -11.67 -18.32
N LEU A 220 -12.78 -10.88 -17.23
CA LEU A 220 -11.97 -9.66 -17.21
C LEU A 220 -10.47 -9.97 -17.17
N THR A 221 -9.79 -9.57 -18.23
CA THR A 221 -8.32 -9.63 -18.27
C THR A 221 -7.70 -8.46 -17.50
N GLU A 222 -6.46 -8.65 -17.04
CA GLU A 222 -5.67 -7.60 -16.38
C GLU A 222 -5.55 -6.32 -17.23
N THR A 223 -5.38 -6.48 -18.55
CA THR A 223 -5.26 -5.34 -19.48
C THR A 223 -6.57 -4.58 -19.60
N GLN A 224 -7.71 -5.27 -19.64
CA GLN A 224 -9.02 -4.62 -19.65
C GLN A 224 -9.29 -3.92 -18.33
N GLY A 225 -9.03 -4.56 -17.19
CA GLY A 225 -9.20 -3.96 -15.87
C GLY A 225 -8.38 -2.68 -15.73
N ARG A 226 -7.09 -2.72 -16.09
CA ARG A 226 -6.21 -1.53 -16.08
C ARG A 226 -6.72 -0.42 -17.02
N ARG A 227 -7.20 -0.77 -18.22
CA ARG A 227 -7.75 0.20 -19.18
C ARG A 227 -8.97 0.91 -18.59
N ILE A 228 -9.90 0.17 -18.00
CA ILE A 228 -11.13 0.69 -17.39
C ILE A 228 -10.79 1.59 -16.21
N GLY A 229 -9.96 1.12 -15.27
CA GLY A 229 -9.57 1.91 -14.09
C GLY A 229 -8.84 3.21 -14.44
N LEU A 230 -7.95 3.19 -15.44
CA LEU A 230 -7.29 4.41 -15.92
C LEU A 230 -8.25 5.37 -16.63
N ALA A 231 -9.28 4.86 -17.30
CA ALA A 231 -10.32 5.71 -17.90
C ALA A 231 -11.16 6.38 -16.80
N ALA A 232 -11.59 5.63 -15.79
CA ALA A 232 -12.26 6.15 -14.61
C ALA A 232 -11.45 7.25 -13.91
N ARG A 233 -10.14 7.01 -13.72
CA ARG A 233 -9.24 8.01 -13.12
C ARG A 233 -9.20 9.31 -13.91
N ARG A 234 -9.08 9.22 -15.24
CA ARG A 234 -9.08 10.42 -16.11
C ARG A 234 -10.39 11.19 -15.96
N ARG A 235 -11.53 10.50 -15.98
CA ARG A 235 -12.86 11.10 -15.79
C ARG A 235 -12.96 11.86 -14.46
N VAL A 236 -12.68 11.19 -13.34
CA VAL A 236 -12.89 11.80 -12.02
C VAL A 236 -11.93 12.94 -11.71
N LEU A 237 -10.67 12.87 -12.19
CA LEU A 237 -9.73 13.97 -12.05
C LEU A 237 -10.10 15.17 -12.92
N ALA A 238 -10.75 14.95 -14.06
CA ALA A 238 -11.17 16.01 -14.96
C ALA A 238 -12.48 16.70 -14.55
N GLU A 239 -13.37 16.03 -13.79
CA GLU A 239 -14.73 16.55 -13.56
C GLU A 239 -15.25 16.46 -12.12
N HIS A 240 -14.64 15.64 -11.26
CA HIS A 240 -15.23 15.25 -9.97
C HIS A 240 -14.31 15.51 -8.76
N THR A 241 -13.36 16.44 -8.90
CA THR A 241 -12.54 16.88 -7.77
C THR A 241 -13.27 17.92 -6.91
N TYR A 242 -12.80 18.13 -5.68
CA TYR A 242 -13.33 19.18 -4.81
C TYR A 242 -13.17 20.59 -5.41
N ALA A 243 -12.15 20.83 -6.25
CA ALA A 243 -11.98 22.10 -6.95
C ALA A 243 -13.13 22.37 -7.93
N HIS A 244 -13.50 21.39 -8.75
CA HIS A 244 -14.66 21.49 -9.64
C HIS A 244 -15.95 21.71 -8.85
N ARG A 245 -16.08 21.06 -7.69
CA ARG A 245 -17.26 21.25 -6.84
C ARG A 245 -17.32 22.66 -6.25
N ALA A 246 -16.20 23.24 -5.84
CA ALA A 246 -16.13 24.61 -5.38
C ALA A 246 -16.54 25.60 -6.49
N GLU A 247 -16.05 25.42 -7.71
CA GLU A 247 -16.42 26.25 -8.86
C GLU A 247 -17.93 26.19 -9.14
N GLN A 248 -18.53 25.01 -9.11
CA GLN A 248 -19.99 24.85 -9.27
C GLN A 248 -20.79 25.61 -8.20
N VAL A 249 -20.30 25.61 -6.96
CA VAL A 249 -20.92 26.38 -5.87
C VAL A 249 -20.80 27.87 -6.16
N GLU A 250 -19.62 28.38 -6.52
CA GLU A 250 -19.40 29.79 -6.86
C GLU A 250 -20.31 30.24 -8.02
N GLN A 251 -20.39 29.45 -9.09
CA GLN A 251 -21.28 29.72 -10.22
C GLN A 251 -22.76 29.75 -9.84
N THR A 252 -23.16 28.98 -8.82
CA THR A 252 -24.55 28.97 -8.31
C THR A 252 -24.81 30.21 -7.47
N LEU A 253 -23.87 30.58 -6.60
CA LEU A 253 -23.97 31.76 -5.75
C LEU A 253 -23.95 33.06 -6.57
N ALA A 254 -23.23 33.10 -7.69
CA ALA A 254 -23.21 34.25 -8.60
C ALA A 254 -24.56 34.53 -9.29
N LYS A 255 -25.54 33.62 -9.17
CA LYS A 255 -26.90 33.79 -9.70
C LYS A 255 -27.90 34.35 -8.68
N LEU A 256 -27.48 34.51 -7.41
CA LEU A 256 -28.27 35.11 -6.33
C LEU A 256 -28.10 36.64 -6.33
#